data_AF-A0A131XET8-F1
#
_entry.id   AF-A0A131XET8-F1
#
_cell.length_a   1.000
_cell.length_b   1.000
_cell.length_c   1.000
_cell.angle_alpha   90.00
_cell.angle_beta   90.00
_cell.angle_gamma   90.00
#
_symmetry.space_group_name_H-M   'P 1'
#
loop_
_entity.id
_entity.type
_entity.pdbx_description
1 polymer ?
#
loop_
_entity_poly.entity_id
_entity_poly.type
_entity_poly.pdbx_seq_one_letter_code
_entity_poly.pdbx_strand_id
1 'polypeptide(L)'
;MSSEKSLDTADCVVFGVLTAVGYLVGIYFSFARRRQKLASSDSGGPSVELEAFLGGQSLPAAALAVSVLASVANGMNVVGFVGHYYAYGFHALWILVGTALATSFAVVVMIPLLYRLGVASIFQYLRMRFDNKVGITASVVYFVLSQTLGAVGIYSAAIGLSTMLSVPLLYSNIVIGVAGTIYTALGGLRGVVWADCVQALVMFIAPLTIIVKVIYDSFHVEPPLRSMSDLNVTEYMFRANLDLTLDENIWSCFIGGLPYIFVRVGFDQMVVQRFMAARSERDAKRIAVVSSVFVVFFFFLVGVAGGTIIYWYRDCDPLLSGAIKSYDQVVPYYLKESLSEVTALRGLFLAGLLGATTSTVSSVVNSHAATFYIDVISPYYKMSEERALLVMRLLAFASGAIMTLFAIAVPAIGTATRLFLNFYASASGPFAALVILAVTSPWVNAKGAAWASLVVCALQVWHAVGRSLSSVAKPPVFPGTLDRCPVAENITAEAAKNLYSADAQSSYVFPLYRLSFFWSSFFGALLTITLAVALSIATGGRQKARNKLRFTSPMFTKFWKKFKFVGQKFEVAETSKAFTGVIMTGSKSDNDERTKLGAELLPISKERANSNVSTANAAECTT
;
A
#
# COMPACT_ATOMS: atom_id res chain seq x y z
N MET A 1 14.11 25.62 32.91
CA MET A 1 14.79 25.80 31.61
C MET A 1 15.90 24.77 31.51
N SER A 2 15.59 23.54 31.10
CA SER A 2 16.63 22.58 30.73
C SER A 2 17.23 23.04 29.41
N SER A 3 18.55 23.17 29.36
CA SER A 3 19.29 23.40 28.12
C SER A 3 18.85 22.37 27.09
N GLU A 4 18.24 22.79 25.96
CA GLU A 4 18.06 21.92 24.81
C GLU A 4 19.45 21.47 24.36
N LYS A 5 19.88 20.28 24.80
CA LYS A 5 21.12 19.68 24.30
C LYS A 5 20.88 19.37 22.84
N SER A 6 21.41 20.25 21.98
CA SER A 6 21.45 20.05 20.53
C SER A 6 22.07 18.69 20.21
N LEU A 7 21.68 18.12 19.08
CA LEU A 7 22.23 16.87 18.60
C LEU A 7 23.77 16.92 18.56
N ASP A 8 24.43 15.86 19.04
CA ASP A 8 25.89 15.77 18.99
C ASP A 8 26.34 15.77 17.51
N THR A 9 27.51 16.34 17.22
CA THR A 9 28.03 16.43 15.85
C THR A 9 28.11 15.04 15.21
N ALA A 10 28.46 14.03 16.00
CA ALA A 10 28.52 12.64 15.55
C ALA A 10 27.16 12.05 15.15
N ASP A 11 26.06 12.39 15.83
CA ASP A 11 24.72 11.97 15.42
C ASP A 11 24.34 12.56 14.05
N CYS A 12 24.65 13.85 13.82
CA CYS A 12 24.41 14.53 12.55
C CYS A 12 25.22 13.87 11.42
N VAL A 13 26.48 13.52 11.69
CA VAL A 13 27.35 12.85 10.73
C VAL A 13 26.83 11.46 10.40
N VAL A 14 26.51 10.63 11.40
CA VAL A 14 25.99 9.26 11.17
C VAL A 14 24.67 9.29 10.41
N PHE A 15 23.75 10.15 10.85
CA PHE A 15 22.48 10.36 10.17
C PHE A 15 22.66 10.79 8.71
N GLY A 16 23.49 11.82 8.48
CA GLY A 16 23.76 12.38 7.17
C GLY A 16 24.41 11.37 6.22
N VAL A 17 25.43 10.65 6.69
CA VAL A 17 26.16 9.65 5.90
C VAL A 17 25.25 8.49 5.51
N LEU A 18 24.54 7.87 6.46
CA LEU A 18 23.67 6.73 6.17
C LEU A 18 22.55 7.09 5.20
N THR A 19 21.95 8.28 5.39
CA THR A 19 20.91 8.80 4.51
C THR A 19 21.47 9.09 3.11
N ALA A 20 22.63 9.74 3.02
CA ALA A 20 23.28 10.04 1.74
C ALA A 20 23.67 8.76 0.98
N VAL A 21 24.22 7.75 1.66
CA VAL A 21 24.57 6.47 1.04
C VAL A 21 23.36 5.81 0.39
N GLY A 22 22.20 5.79 1.05
CA GLY A 22 20.96 5.26 0.48
C GLY A 22 20.57 5.97 -0.83
N TYR A 23 20.61 7.30 -0.84
CA TYR A 23 20.26 8.08 -2.03
C TYR A 23 21.30 7.97 -3.16
N LEU A 24 22.59 8.01 -2.83
CA LEU A 24 23.68 7.93 -3.80
C LEU A 24 23.72 6.56 -4.48
N VAL A 25 23.46 5.47 -3.75
CA VAL A 25 23.35 4.13 -4.34
C VAL A 25 22.20 4.07 -5.34
N GLY A 26 21.04 4.60 -4.97
CA GLY A 26 19.89 4.70 -5.88
C GLY A 26 20.23 5.45 -7.16
N ILE A 27 20.82 6.65 -7.03
CA ILE A 27 21.24 7.49 -8.17
C ILE A 27 22.29 6.77 -9.02
N TYR A 28 23.30 6.17 -8.41
CA TYR A 28 24.40 5.47 -9.10
C TYR A 28 23.87 4.36 -10.01
N PHE A 29 23.04 3.44 -9.48
CA PHE A 29 22.52 2.32 -10.26
C PHE A 29 21.57 2.75 -11.39
N SER A 30 20.99 3.94 -11.28
CA SER A 30 20.13 4.51 -12.32
C SER A 30 20.91 5.12 -13.48
N PHE A 31 22.08 5.70 -13.23
CA PHE A 31 22.95 6.23 -14.29
C PHE A 31 23.91 5.20 -14.87
N ALA A 32 24.42 4.27 -14.07
CA ALA A 32 25.37 3.24 -14.51
C ALA A 32 24.81 2.39 -15.67
N ARG A 33 23.52 2.03 -15.62
CA ARG A 33 22.90 1.25 -16.70
C ARG A 33 22.55 2.09 -17.93
N ARG A 34 22.22 3.38 -17.78
CA ARG A 34 22.03 4.28 -18.94
C ARG A 34 23.31 4.36 -19.77
N ARG A 35 24.47 4.43 -19.12
CA ARG A 35 25.78 4.38 -19.79
C ARG A 35 26.03 3.03 -20.48
N GLN A 36 25.74 1.91 -19.82
CA GLN A 36 25.87 0.58 -20.45
C GLN A 36 24.96 0.43 -21.68
N LYS A 37 23.76 1.03 -21.69
CA LYS A 37 22.82 0.98 -22.83
C LYS A 37 23.23 1.89 -23.98
N LEU A 38 23.73 3.11 -23.70
CA LEU A 38 24.34 3.96 -24.73
C LEU A 38 25.58 3.31 -25.35
N ALA A 39 26.35 2.54 -24.57
CA ALA A 39 27.53 1.82 -25.05
C ALA A 39 27.20 0.53 -25.84
N SER A 40 25.97 0.02 -25.78
CA SER A 40 25.54 -1.24 -26.41
C SER A 40 24.44 -1.05 -27.47
N SER A 41 24.40 0.14 -28.08
CA SER A 41 23.36 0.65 -28.98
C SER A 41 23.01 -0.22 -30.21
N ASP A 42 23.64 -1.40 -30.40
CA ASP A 42 23.37 -2.34 -31.48
C ASP A 42 22.74 -3.69 -31.05
N SER A 43 22.46 -3.92 -29.76
CA SER A 43 22.10 -5.28 -29.29
C SER A 43 20.84 -5.32 -28.43
N GLY A 44 19.70 -5.68 -29.04
CA GLY A 44 18.57 -6.46 -28.50
C GLY A 44 18.06 -6.30 -27.05
N GLY A 45 18.42 -5.23 -26.33
CA GLY A 45 18.12 -5.05 -24.92
C GLY A 45 16.64 -4.73 -24.64
N PRO A 46 16.18 -4.86 -23.38
CA PRO A 46 14.80 -4.51 -23.00
C PRO A 46 14.49 -3.05 -23.36
N SER A 47 13.25 -2.75 -23.78
CA SER A 47 12.82 -1.39 -24.12
C SER A 47 13.07 -0.41 -22.95
N VAL A 48 13.24 0.87 -23.25
CA VAL A 48 13.49 1.89 -22.20
C VAL A 48 12.38 1.91 -21.15
N GLU A 49 11.14 1.70 -21.57
CA GLU A 49 9.98 1.59 -20.70
C GLU A 49 10.04 0.34 -19.82
N LEU A 50 10.33 -0.84 -20.38
CA LEU A 50 10.47 -2.08 -19.60
C LEU A 50 11.60 -1.97 -18.56
N GLU A 51 12.67 -1.24 -18.88
CA GLU A 51 13.75 -0.94 -17.96
C GLU A 51 13.31 0.01 -16.83
N ALA A 52 12.62 1.11 -17.17
CA ALA A 52 12.10 2.05 -16.17
C ALA A 52 11.07 1.40 -15.23
N PHE A 53 10.20 0.54 -15.77
CA PHE A 53 9.08 -0.07 -15.04
C PHE A 53 9.40 -1.36 -14.31
N LEU A 54 10.22 -2.25 -14.89
CA LEU A 54 10.48 -3.59 -14.35
C LEU A 54 11.98 -3.88 -14.15
N GLY A 55 12.84 -2.87 -14.29
CA GLY A 55 14.30 -3.05 -14.16
C GLY A 55 14.86 -4.04 -15.18
N GLY A 56 14.21 -4.15 -16.34
CA GLY A 56 14.58 -5.07 -17.42
C GLY A 56 14.52 -6.54 -17.01
N GLN A 57 13.76 -6.87 -15.96
CA GLN A 57 13.66 -8.22 -15.38
C GLN A 57 15.00 -8.88 -15.08
N SER A 58 16.00 -8.10 -14.71
CA SER A 58 17.36 -8.60 -14.46
C SER A 58 17.77 -8.50 -13.01
N LEU A 59 16.89 -7.99 -12.14
CA LEU A 59 17.15 -7.80 -10.72
C LEU A 59 17.22 -9.14 -9.97
N PRO A 60 18.13 -9.29 -9.00
CA PRO A 60 18.19 -10.49 -8.16
C PRO A 60 16.92 -10.66 -7.32
N ALA A 61 16.45 -11.90 -7.16
CA ALA A 61 15.25 -12.20 -6.37
C ALA A 61 15.39 -11.77 -4.90
N ALA A 62 16.58 -11.92 -4.30
CA ALA A 62 16.83 -11.48 -2.93
C ALA A 62 16.68 -9.94 -2.79
N ALA A 63 17.22 -9.18 -3.74
CA ALA A 63 17.09 -7.72 -3.76
C ALA A 63 15.62 -7.28 -3.89
N LEU A 64 14.86 -7.95 -4.77
CA LEU A 64 13.42 -7.70 -4.91
C LEU A 64 12.64 -8.03 -3.63
N ALA A 65 12.97 -9.13 -2.93
CA ALA A 65 12.31 -9.50 -1.69
C ALA A 65 12.57 -8.50 -0.55
N VAL A 66 13.82 -8.06 -0.39
CA VAL A 66 14.20 -7.00 0.57
C VAL A 66 13.51 -5.68 0.19
N SER A 67 13.42 -5.37 -1.10
CA SER A 67 12.75 -4.16 -1.57
C SER A 67 11.23 -4.20 -1.34
N VAL A 68 10.57 -5.38 -1.44
CA VAL A 68 9.16 -5.52 -1.01
C VAL A 68 9.01 -5.22 0.49
N LEU A 69 9.89 -5.76 1.34
CA LEU A 69 9.90 -5.42 2.77
C LEU A 69 10.01 -3.90 2.96
N ALA A 70 11.01 -3.28 2.32
CA ALA A 70 11.28 -1.86 2.45
C ALA A 70 10.10 -0.99 1.98
N SER A 71 9.32 -1.47 1.01
CA SER A 71 8.12 -0.78 0.51
C SER A 71 6.95 -0.87 1.49
N VAL A 72 6.85 -1.99 2.21
CA VAL A 72 5.74 -2.26 3.14
C VAL A 72 6.02 -1.67 4.51
N ALA A 73 7.29 -1.68 4.93
CA ALA A 73 7.77 -1.11 6.17
C ALA A 73 8.04 0.40 6.03
N ASN A 74 7.30 1.23 6.75
CA ASN A 74 7.47 2.69 6.76
C ASN A 74 7.76 3.22 8.17
N GLY A 75 8.08 4.52 8.30
CA GLY A 75 8.36 5.12 9.60
C GLY A 75 7.17 5.15 10.55
N MET A 76 5.94 5.21 10.04
CA MET A 76 4.72 5.03 10.84
C MET A 76 4.70 3.66 11.52
N ASN A 77 5.20 2.60 10.87
CA ASN A 77 5.25 1.28 11.47
C ASN A 77 6.16 1.22 12.71
N VAL A 78 7.21 2.04 12.79
CA VAL A 78 8.08 2.05 13.97
C VAL A 78 7.54 3.00 15.04
N VAL A 79 7.25 4.25 14.70
CA VAL A 79 6.86 5.26 15.69
C VAL A 79 5.36 5.21 16.00
N GLY A 80 4.54 5.15 14.94
CA GLY A 80 3.08 5.18 15.05
C GLY A 80 2.51 3.91 15.68
N PHE A 81 2.92 2.73 15.19
CA PHE A 81 2.40 1.47 15.74
C PHE A 81 2.92 1.15 17.15
N VAL A 82 4.14 1.56 17.52
CA VAL A 82 4.62 1.44 18.91
C VAL A 82 3.78 2.32 19.85
N GLY A 83 3.54 3.58 19.47
CA GLY A 83 2.62 4.47 20.22
C GLY A 83 1.18 3.94 20.24
N HIS A 84 0.74 3.30 19.16
CA HIS A 84 -0.57 2.65 19.09
C HIS A 84 -0.66 1.45 20.04
N TYR A 85 0.37 0.60 20.11
CA TYR A 85 0.41 -0.52 21.06
C TYR A 85 0.44 -0.03 22.50
N TYR A 86 1.14 1.07 22.77
CA TYR A 86 1.11 1.73 24.07
C TYR A 86 -0.30 2.16 24.47
N ALA A 87 -1.06 2.77 23.55
CA ALA A 87 -2.39 3.31 23.84
C ALA A 87 -3.52 2.27 23.80
N TYR A 88 -3.45 1.27 22.91
CA TYR A 88 -4.57 0.36 22.57
C TYR A 88 -4.24 -1.13 22.66
N GLY A 89 -3.00 -1.48 23.02
CA GLY A 89 -2.55 -2.86 23.13
C GLY A 89 -2.15 -3.51 21.81
N PHE A 90 -1.88 -4.82 21.86
CA PHE A 90 -1.29 -5.63 20.79
C PHE A 90 -2.30 -6.29 19.86
N HIS A 91 -3.59 -5.97 19.96
CA HIS A 91 -4.63 -6.61 19.16
C HIS A 91 -4.39 -6.51 17.65
N ALA A 92 -3.84 -5.39 17.16
CA ALA A 92 -3.52 -5.22 15.74
C ALA A 92 -2.48 -6.23 15.21
N LEU A 93 -1.63 -6.85 16.05
CA LEU A 93 -0.66 -7.87 15.60
C LEU A 93 -1.36 -9.14 15.04
N TRP A 94 -2.62 -9.41 15.41
CA TRP A 94 -3.37 -10.54 14.87
C TRP A 94 -3.61 -10.45 13.36
N ILE A 95 -3.47 -9.26 12.76
CA ILE A 95 -3.52 -9.09 11.31
C ILE A 95 -2.39 -9.85 10.59
N LEU A 96 -1.26 -10.09 11.28
CA LEU A 96 -0.11 -10.80 10.72
C LEU A 96 -0.40 -12.28 10.45
N VAL A 97 -1.36 -12.88 11.16
CA VAL A 97 -1.82 -14.24 10.88
C VAL A 97 -2.47 -14.30 9.51
N GLY A 98 -3.19 -13.25 9.11
CA GLY A 98 -3.78 -13.10 7.78
C GLY A 98 -2.75 -13.01 6.65
N THR A 99 -1.50 -12.60 6.94
CA THR A 99 -0.41 -12.53 5.96
C THR A 99 -0.16 -13.89 5.32
N ALA A 100 -0.13 -14.97 6.09
CA ALA A 100 0.09 -16.32 5.54
C ALA A 100 -0.98 -16.70 4.50
N LEU A 101 -2.24 -16.35 4.75
CA LEU A 101 -3.35 -16.59 3.83
C LEU A 101 -3.23 -15.73 2.57
N ALA A 102 -2.93 -14.44 2.72
CA ALA A 102 -2.76 -13.52 1.60
C ALA A 102 -1.56 -13.89 0.71
N THR A 103 -0.41 -14.26 1.31
CA THR A 103 0.77 -14.73 0.58
C THR A 103 0.47 -16.03 -0.17
N SER A 104 -0.25 -16.97 0.46
CA SER A 104 -0.66 -18.21 -0.20
C SER A 104 -1.55 -17.93 -1.41
N PHE A 105 -2.52 -17.00 -1.28
CA PHE A 105 -3.33 -16.57 -2.41
C PHE A 105 -2.50 -15.91 -3.51
N ALA A 106 -1.55 -15.04 -3.15
CA ALA A 106 -0.67 -14.38 -4.12
C ALA A 106 0.18 -15.41 -4.91
N VAL A 107 0.79 -16.37 -4.22
CA VAL A 107 1.67 -17.40 -4.81
C VAL A 107 0.91 -18.39 -5.69
N VAL A 108 -0.27 -18.84 -5.26
CA VAL A 108 -1.03 -19.88 -5.95
C VAL A 108 -1.92 -19.31 -7.05
N VAL A 109 -2.43 -18.09 -6.88
CA VAL A 109 -3.49 -17.55 -7.73
C VAL A 109 -3.03 -16.33 -8.52
N MET A 110 -2.53 -15.28 -7.87
CA MET A 110 -2.24 -14.00 -8.52
C MET A 110 -1.00 -14.06 -9.41
N ILE A 111 0.15 -14.46 -8.86
CA ILE A 111 1.43 -14.46 -9.57
C ILE A 111 1.37 -15.30 -10.84
N PRO A 112 0.89 -16.57 -10.81
CA PRO A 112 0.78 -17.37 -12.03
C PRO A 112 -0.13 -16.74 -13.08
N LEU A 113 -1.21 -16.09 -12.66
CA LEU A 113 -2.15 -15.44 -13.57
C LEU A 113 -1.52 -14.23 -14.26
N LEU A 114 -0.84 -13.35 -13.52
CA LEU A 114 -0.20 -12.16 -14.08
C LEU A 114 0.95 -12.52 -15.02
N TYR A 115 1.77 -13.52 -14.65
CA TYR A 115 2.84 -14.05 -15.50
C TYR A 115 2.29 -14.65 -16.80
N ARG A 116 1.21 -15.45 -16.72
CA ARG A 116 0.57 -16.04 -17.89
C ARG A 116 -0.01 -15.00 -18.83
N LEU A 117 -0.56 -13.91 -18.30
CA LEU A 117 -1.13 -12.82 -19.09
C LEU A 117 -0.08 -11.83 -19.60
N GLY A 118 1.17 -11.91 -19.11
CA GLY A 118 2.26 -11.02 -19.51
C GLY A 118 2.02 -9.56 -19.12
N VAL A 119 1.31 -9.31 -18.02
CA VAL A 119 0.94 -7.96 -17.54
C VAL A 119 1.85 -7.50 -16.41
N ALA A 120 2.15 -6.19 -16.39
CA ALA A 120 3.01 -5.57 -15.37
C ALA A 120 2.22 -4.85 -14.26
N SER A 121 0.94 -4.58 -14.53
CA SER A 121 0.04 -3.82 -13.65
C SER A 121 -1.23 -4.61 -13.34
N ILE A 122 -1.67 -4.55 -12.08
CA ILE A 122 -2.96 -5.10 -11.70
C ILE A 122 -4.12 -4.34 -12.37
N PHE A 123 -3.94 -3.05 -12.66
CA PHE A 123 -4.95 -2.25 -13.35
C PHE A 123 -5.01 -2.58 -14.84
N GLN A 124 -3.87 -2.90 -15.46
CA GLN A 124 -3.84 -3.46 -16.81
C GLN A 124 -4.65 -4.76 -16.88
N TYR A 125 -4.47 -5.64 -15.88
CA TYR A 125 -5.27 -6.85 -15.75
C TYR A 125 -6.77 -6.56 -15.58
N LEU A 126 -7.15 -5.65 -14.67
CA LEU A 126 -8.54 -5.26 -14.46
C LEU A 126 -9.17 -4.66 -15.72
N ARG A 127 -8.40 -3.91 -16.50
CA ARG A 127 -8.81 -3.34 -17.79
C ARG A 127 -9.09 -4.42 -18.83
N MET A 128 -8.22 -5.42 -18.94
CA MET A 128 -8.43 -6.57 -19.83
C MET A 128 -9.65 -7.40 -19.40
N ARG A 129 -9.85 -7.55 -18.08
CA ARG A 129 -10.92 -8.34 -17.49
C ARG A 129 -12.29 -7.68 -17.63
N PHE A 130 -12.43 -6.42 -17.24
CA PHE A 130 -13.70 -5.71 -17.19
C PHE A 130 -13.84 -4.75 -18.37
N ASP A 131 -13.09 -3.64 -18.36
CA ASP A 131 -12.89 -2.70 -19.46
C ASP A 131 -12.01 -1.53 -18.99
N ASN A 132 -11.72 -0.58 -19.89
CA ASN A 132 -10.93 0.61 -19.58
C ASN A 132 -11.50 1.45 -18.43
N LYS A 133 -12.84 1.56 -18.32
CA LYS A 133 -13.48 2.40 -17.30
C LYS A 133 -13.21 1.84 -15.91
N VAL A 134 -13.41 0.53 -15.73
CA VAL A 134 -13.12 -0.15 -14.46
C VAL A 134 -11.63 -0.08 -14.12
N GLY A 135 -10.76 -0.33 -15.10
CA GLY A 135 -9.31 -0.28 -14.89
C GLY A 135 -8.80 1.09 -14.43
N ILE A 136 -9.24 2.17 -15.08
CA ILE A 136 -8.85 3.55 -14.74
C ILE A 136 -9.43 3.97 -13.38
N THR A 137 -10.71 3.68 -13.12
CA THR A 137 -11.31 3.99 -11.80
C THR A 137 -10.56 3.28 -10.67
N ALA A 138 -10.20 2.01 -10.88
CA ALA A 138 -9.42 1.25 -9.89
C ALA A 138 -8.02 1.86 -9.66
N SER A 139 -7.35 2.36 -10.71
CA SER A 139 -6.05 3.01 -10.56
C SER A 139 -6.13 4.34 -9.81
N VAL A 140 -7.20 5.11 -10.01
CA VAL A 140 -7.46 6.37 -9.28
C VAL A 140 -7.74 6.09 -7.80
N VAL A 141 -8.55 5.08 -7.48
CA VAL A 141 -8.79 4.67 -6.09
C VAL A 141 -7.50 4.23 -5.42
N TYR A 142 -6.70 3.41 -6.10
CA TYR A 142 -5.39 3.00 -5.60
C TYR A 142 -4.46 4.20 -5.36
N PHE A 143 -4.44 5.18 -6.28
CA PHE A 143 -3.65 6.39 -6.11
C PHE A 143 -3.98 7.08 -4.79
N VAL A 144 -5.26 7.31 -4.49
CA VAL A 144 -5.67 7.96 -3.23
C VAL A 144 -5.24 7.15 -2.00
N LEU A 145 -5.38 5.82 -2.04
CA LEU A 145 -4.98 4.94 -0.93
C LEU A 145 -3.47 4.98 -0.68
N SER A 146 -2.68 4.82 -1.73
CA SER A 146 -1.22 4.81 -1.64
C SER A 146 -0.64 6.20 -1.31
N GLN A 147 -1.30 7.28 -1.76
CA GLN A 147 -0.98 8.64 -1.32
C GLN A 147 -1.14 8.81 0.19
N THR A 148 -2.22 8.26 0.77
CA THR A 148 -2.45 8.29 2.22
C THR A 148 -1.34 7.55 2.96
N LEU A 149 -0.97 6.35 2.49
CA LEU A 149 0.12 5.54 3.08
C LEU A 149 1.44 6.32 3.12
N GLY A 150 1.83 6.92 1.99
CA GLY A 150 3.09 7.65 1.91
C GLY A 150 3.08 8.96 2.69
N ALA A 151 1.97 9.73 2.65
CA ALA A 151 1.82 10.98 3.38
C ALA A 151 1.90 10.79 4.90
N VAL A 152 1.22 9.77 5.41
CA VAL A 152 1.29 9.40 6.83
C VAL A 152 2.70 8.95 7.22
N GLY A 153 3.38 8.20 6.35
CA GLY A 153 4.79 7.83 6.55
C GLY A 153 5.71 9.05 6.67
N ILE A 154 5.59 10.02 5.75
CA ILE A 154 6.37 11.27 5.77
C ILE A 154 6.13 12.02 7.09
N TYR A 155 4.87 12.17 7.50
CA TYR A 155 4.52 12.84 8.75
C TYR A 155 5.11 12.15 9.98
N SER A 156 5.00 10.82 10.10
CA SER A 156 5.56 10.07 11.24
C SER A 156 7.08 10.22 11.33
N ALA A 157 7.77 10.16 10.19
CA ALA A 157 9.21 10.41 10.14
C ALA A 157 9.56 11.87 10.48
N ALA A 158 8.77 12.82 10.00
CA ALA A 158 8.95 14.24 10.27
C ALA A 158 8.73 14.58 11.74
N ILE A 159 7.77 13.95 12.43
CA ILE A 159 7.63 14.07 13.88
C ILE A 159 8.91 13.59 14.56
N GLY A 160 9.39 12.39 14.24
CA GLY A 160 10.62 11.85 14.82
C GLY A 160 11.80 12.81 14.67
N LEU A 161 11.99 13.32 13.45
CA LEU A 161 13.03 14.29 13.14
C LEU A 161 12.82 15.61 13.91
N SER A 162 11.61 16.14 13.94
CA SER A 162 11.29 17.42 14.60
C SER A 162 11.47 17.36 16.12
N THR A 163 11.09 16.24 16.75
CA THR A 163 11.22 16.06 18.19
C THR A 163 12.69 15.91 18.59
N MET A 164 13.45 15.10 17.84
CA MET A 164 14.83 14.77 18.19
C MET A 164 15.84 15.85 17.78
N LEU A 165 15.63 16.52 16.63
CA LEU A 165 16.53 17.59 16.14
C LEU A 165 16.06 19.00 16.50
N SER A 166 14.89 19.15 17.11
CA SER A 166 14.24 20.45 17.35
C SER A 166 14.10 21.31 16.07
N VAL A 167 13.95 20.66 14.91
CA VAL A 167 13.69 21.30 13.61
C VAL A 167 12.18 21.44 13.41
N PRO A 168 11.66 22.56 12.86
CA PRO A 168 10.23 22.70 12.65
C PRO A 168 9.63 21.60 11.76
N LEU A 169 8.50 21.04 12.19
CA LEU A 169 7.81 19.93 11.53
C LEU A 169 7.54 20.16 10.03
N LEU A 170 7.22 21.40 9.66
CA LEU A 170 6.99 21.79 8.26
C LEU A 170 8.23 21.54 7.39
N TYR A 171 9.40 21.97 7.84
CA TYR A 171 10.65 21.76 7.11
C TYR A 171 11.02 20.27 7.05
N SER A 172 10.82 19.54 8.15
CA SER A 172 11.03 18.09 8.18
C SER A 172 10.18 17.35 7.14
N ASN A 173 8.88 17.68 7.02
CA ASN A 173 8.00 17.11 6.01
C ASN A 173 8.49 17.39 4.58
N ILE A 174 8.84 18.65 4.30
CA ILE A 174 9.30 19.08 2.97
C ILE A 174 10.60 18.37 2.59
N VAL A 175 11.59 18.34 3.48
CA VAL A 175 12.89 17.72 3.20
C VAL A 175 12.74 16.22 2.92
N ILE A 176 11.99 15.50 3.76
CA ILE A 176 11.79 14.05 3.59
C ILE A 176 11.03 13.76 2.29
N GLY A 177 9.96 14.50 2.01
CA GLY A 177 9.15 14.32 0.80
C GLY A 177 9.91 14.64 -0.49
N VAL A 178 10.63 15.76 -0.52
CA VAL A 178 11.45 16.19 -1.67
C VAL A 178 12.60 15.21 -1.91
N ALA A 179 13.34 14.83 -0.86
CA ALA A 179 14.44 13.87 -0.97
C ALA A 179 13.93 12.55 -1.55
N GLY A 180 12.85 12.00 -0.99
CA GLY A 180 12.20 10.79 -1.49
C GLY A 180 11.77 10.87 -2.96
N THR A 181 11.24 12.01 -3.38
CA THR A 181 10.72 12.19 -4.74
C THR A 181 11.83 12.30 -5.78
N ILE A 182 12.89 13.07 -5.50
CA ILE A 182 13.95 13.37 -6.48
C ILE A 182 14.69 12.09 -6.88
N TYR A 183 15.17 11.29 -5.93
CA TYR A 183 15.95 10.09 -6.28
C TYR A 183 15.09 9.07 -7.02
N THR A 184 13.80 9.00 -6.70
CA THR A 184 12.85 8.10 -7.35
C THR A 184 12.58 8.50 -8.79
N ALA A 185 12.28 9.78 -9.03
CA ALA A 185 12.00 10.30 -10.36
C ALA A 185 13.19 10.11 -11.30
N LEU A 186 14.41 10.30 -10.81
CA LEU A 186 15.63 10.06 -11.58
C LEU A 186 15.92 8.57 -11.76
N GLY A 187 15.52 7.77 -10.77
CA GLY A 187 16.03 6.45 -10.53
C GLY A 187 15.36 5.30 -11.28
N GLY A 188 14.03 5.35 -11.42
CA GLY A 188 13.21 4.24 -11.90
C GLY A 188 13.28 3.00 -11.01
N LEU A 189 12.61 1.90 -11.37
CA LEU A 189 12.47 0.75 -10.48
C LEU A 189 13.84 0.17 -10.03
N ARG A 190 14.85 0.08 -10.91
CA ARG A 190 16.17 -0.44 -10.50
C ARG A 190 16.83 0.43 -9.42
N GLY A 191 16.80 1.76 -9.59
CA GLY A 191 17.37 2.68 -8.60
C GLY A 191 16.66 2.53 -7.25
N VAL A 192 15.32 2.47 -7.29
CA VAL A 192 14.48 2.26 -6.10
C VAL A 192 14.84 0.94 -5.41
N VAL A 193 14.93 -0.18 -6.13
CA VAL A 193 15.23 -1.49 -5.52
C VAL A 193 16.60 -1.51 -4.83
N TRP A 194 17.63 -0.90 -5.42
CA TRP A 194 18.96 -0.88 -4.78
C TRP A 194 19.04 0.09 -3.60
N ALA A 195 18.38 1.25 -3.69
CA ALA A 195 18.23 2.16 -2.55
C ALA A 195 17.50 1.45 -1.39
N ASP A 196 16.40 0.77 -1.70
CA ASP A 196 15.62 0.00 -0.73
C ASP A 196 16.46 -1.08 -0.05
N CYS A 197 17.34 -1.79 -0.76
CA CYS A 197 18.19 -2.79 -0.14
C CYS A 197 19.11 -2.20 0.93
N VAL A 198 19.69 -1.03 0.67
CA VAL A 198 20.54 -0.33 1.63
C VAL A 198 19.70 0.19 2.80
N GLN A 199 18.56 0.82 2.51
CA GLN A 199 17.67 1.37 3.51
C GLN A 199 17.06 0.29 4.41
N ALA A 200 16.76 -0.90 3.87
CA ALA A 200 16.25 -2.02 4.65
C ALA A 200 17.23 -2.53 5.71
N LEU A 201 18.54 -2.48 5.45
CA LEU A 201 19.53 -2.85 6.47
C LEU A 201 19.47 -1.91 7.68
N VAL A 202 19.34 -0.62 7.42
CA VAL A 202 19.27 0.40 8.48
C VAL A 202 17.89 0.44 9.14
N MET A 203 16.82 0.05 8.43
CA MET A 203 15.45 0.10 8.95
C MET A 203 15.22 -0.78 10.18
N PHE A 204 15.89 -1.95 10.24
CA PHE A 204 15.80 -2.84 11.40
C PHE A 204 16.43 -2.24 12.66
N ILE A 205 17.33 -1.26 12.49
CA ILE A 205 18.00 -0.64 13.61
C ILE A 205 17.01 0.19 14.44
N ALA A 206 16.03 0.83 13.83
CA ALA A 206 15.08 1.69 14.53
C ALA A 206 14.31 0.96 15.67
N PRO A 207 13.60 -0.17 15.43
CA PRO A 207 12.98 -0.92 16.52
C PRO A 207 14.00 -1.55 17.48
N LEU A 208 15.17 -1.98 17.00
CA LEU A 208 16.22 -2.56 17.86
C LEU A 208 16.78 -1.54 18.85
N THR A 209 16.99 -0.28 18.43
CA THR A 209 17.45 0.81 19.30
C THR A 209 16.46 1.04 20.44
N ILE A 210 15.15 1.03 20.16
CA ILE A 210 14.11 1.17 21.19
C ILE A 210 14.21 0.02 22.20
N ILE A 211 14.24 -1.22 21.71
CA ILE A 211 14.27 -2.42 22.57
C ILE A 211 15.51 -2.41 23.47
N VAL A 212 16.70 -2.28 22.87
CA VAL A 212 17.96 -2.36 23.61
C VAL A 212 18.08 -1.22 24.62
N LYS A 213 17.74 0.02 24.24
CA LYS A 213 17.89 1.17 25.13
C LYS A 213 16.91 1.12 26.29
N VAL A 214 15.64 0.75 26.06
CA VAL A 214 14.67 0.61 27.15
C VAL A 214 15.08 -0.47 28.14
N ILE A 215 15.54 -1.62 27.64
CA ILE A 215 16.04 -2.69 28.52
C ILE A 215 17.23 -2.18 29.33
N TYR A 216 18.21 -1.54 28.69
CA TYR A 216 19.36 -0.98 29.38
C TYR A 216 18.95 0.01 30.48
N ASP A 217 18.11 1.00 30.17
CA ASP A 217 17.69 2.01 31.13
C ASP A 217 16.87 1.43 32.29
N SER A 218 16.07 0.39 32.03
CA SER A 218 15.27 -0.24 33.06
C SER A 218 16.10 -0.89 34.17
N PHE A 219 17.36 -1.25 33.89
CA PHE A 219 18.30 -1.76 34.91
C PHE A 219 19.02 -0.66 35.69
N HIS A 220 18.97 0.59 35.22
CA HIS A 220 19.73 1.72 35.80
C HIS A 220 18.84 2.82 36.39
N VAL A 221 17.51 2.65 36.33
CA VAL A 221 16.55 3.60 36.90
C VAL A 221 16.29 3.31 38.38
N GLU A 222 16.33 4.36 39.21
CA GLU A 222 15.98 4.30 40.64
C GLU A 222 14.79 5.23 40.94
N PRO A 223 13.72 4.73 41.60
CA PRO A 223 13.49 3.34 42.00
C PRO A 223 13.21 2.42 40.79
N PRO A 224 13.45 1.10 40.91
CA PRO A 224 13.20 0.16 39.83
C PRO A 224 11.73 0.17 39.40
N LEU A 225 11.51 0.00 38.10
CA LEU A 225 10.17 -0.12 37.50
C LEU A 225 9.43 -1.32 38.11
N ARG A 226 8.11 -1.20 38.27
CA ARG A 226 7.28 -2.32 38.74
C ARG A 226 7.36 -3.52 37.79
N SER A 227 7.22 -4.74 38.31
CA SER A 227 7.37 -5.99 37.54
C SER A 227 6.32 -6.14 36.44
N MET A 228 6.72 -6.60 35.24
CA MET A 228 5.80 -6.84 34.12
C MET A 228 4.74 -7.91 34.42
N SER A 229 4.95 -8.76 35.44
CA SER A 229 3.98 -9.76 35.92
C SER A 229 2.63 -9.16 36.36
N ASP A 230 2.63 -7.90 36.78
CA ASP A 230 1.43 -7.23 37.28
C ASP A 230 0.55 -6.70 36.13
N LEU A 231 1.07 -6.71 34.91
CA LEU A 231 0.34 -6.28 33.72
C LEU A 231 -0.59 -7.41 33.28
N ASN A 232 -1.87 -7.11 33.09
CA ASN A 232 -2.81 -8.07 32.53
C ASN A 232 -2.58 -8.25 31.02
N VAL A 233 -1.60 -9.10 30.65
CA VAL A 233 -1.23 -9.38 29.25
C VAL A 233 -2.42 -9.85 28.42
N THR A 234 -3.37 -10.56 29.03
CA THR A 234 -4.58 -11.03 28.37
C THR A 234 -5.43 -9.87 27.86
N GLU A 235 -5.52 -8.77 28.61
CA GLU A 235 -6.27 -7.59 28.18
C GLU A 235 -5.58 -6.87 27.02
N TYR A 236 -4.25 -6.78 27.04
CA TYR A 236 -3.45 -6.13 26.00
C TYR A 236 -3.42 -6.91 24.68
N MET A 237 -3.44 -8.25 24.71
CA MET A 237 -3.18 -9.07 23.51
C MET A 237 -4.38 -9.93 23.10
N PHE A 238 -5.18 -10.41 24.05
CA PHE A 238 -6.15 -11.49 23.85
C PHE A 238 -7.60 -11.08 24.18
N ARG A 239 -8.07 -9.95 23.61
CA ARG A 239 -9.49 -9.60 23.65
C ARG A 239 -10.25 -10.45 22.62
N ALA A 240 -10.82 -11.56 23.06
CA ALA A 240 -11.49 -12.56 22.21
C ALA A 240 -13.01 -12.35 22.06
N ASN A 241 -13.58 -11.32 22.68
CA ASN A 241 -15.01 -11.03 22.57
C ASN A 241 -15.35 -10.60 21.14
N LEU A 242 -16.36 -11.23 20.54
CA LEU A 242 -16.84 -10.88 19.20
C LEU A 242 -17.73 -9.62 19.28
N ASP A 243 -17.08 -8.48 19.42
CA ASP A 243 -17.71 -7.17 19.35
C ASP A 243 -17.33 -6.49 18.02
N LEU A 244 -18.34 -6.15 17.22
CA LEU A 244 -18.13 -5.51 15.92
C LEU A 244 -17.84 -4.00 16.04
N THR A 245 -18.10 -3.42 17.22
CA THR A 245 -17.93 -1.98 17.50
C THR A 245 -16.54 -1.63 18.02
N LEU A 246 -15.84 -2.61 18.59
CA LEU A 246 -14.45 -2.47 18.96
C LEU A 246 -13.58 -2.43 17.71
N ASP A 247 -12.85 -1.33 17.56
CA ASP A 247 -11.89 -1.17 16.46
C ASP A 247 -10.96 -2.37 16.35
N GLU A 248 -10.43 -2.81 17.49
CA GLU A 248 -9.43 -3.86 17.58
C GLU A 248 -9.79 -4.90 18.64
N ASN A 249 -9.97 -6.13 18.16
CA ASN A 249 -10.01 -7.37 18.92
C ASN A 249 -9.45 -8.48 18.02
N ILE A 250 -9.28 -9.70 18.54
CA ILE A 250 -8.68 -10.80 17.77
C ILE A 250 -9.41 -11.01 16.43
N TRP A 251 -10.75 -10.95 16.44
CA TRP A 251 -11.57 -11.22 15.27
C TRP A 251 -11.61 -10.07 14.28
N SER A 252 -11.68 -8.82 14.74
CA SER A 252 -11.64 -7.65 13.86
C SER A 252 -10.29 -7.56 13.15
N CYS A 253 -9.19 -7.79 13.86
CA CYS A 253 -7.85 -7.74 13.27
C CYS A 253 -7.56 -8.94 12.35
N PHE A 254 -7.97 -10.15 12.73
CA PHE A 254 -7.73 -11.33 11.91
C PHE A 254 -8.71 -11.45 10.73
N ILE A 255 -10.02 -11.51 11.00
CA ILE A 255 -11.05 -11.71 9.97
C ILE A 255 -11.40 -10.39 9.30
N GLY A 256 -11.69 -9.35 10.08
CA GLY A 256 -12.00 -8.02 9.57
C GLY A 256 -10.84 -7.42 8.75
N GLY A 257 -9.60 -7.70 9.15
CA GLY A 257 -8.37 -7.26 8.48
C GLY A 257 -8.00 -8.02 7.20
N LEU A 258 -8.74 -9.07 6.81
CA LEU A 258 -8.42 -9.85 5.61
C LEU A 258 -8.38 -9.02 4.32
N PRO A 259 -9.36 -8.15 4.00
CA PRO A 259 -9.29 -7.36 2.77
C PRO A 259 -8.06 -6.44 2.76
N TYR A 260 -7.74 -5.83 3.91
CA TYR A 260 -6.54 -5.01 4.07
C TYR A 260 -5.26 -5.80 3.76
N ILE A 261 -5.08 -6.97 4.38
CA ILE A 261 -3.82 -7.72 4.20
C ILE A 261 -3.70 -8.32 2.79
N PHE A 262 -4.82 -8.70 2.17
CA PHE A 262 -4.85 -9.11 0.76
C PHE A 262 -4.39 -7.98 -0.17
N VAL A 263 -4.84 -6.75 0.07
CA VAL A 263 -4.32 -5.59 -0.66
C VAL A 263 -2.82 -5.47 -0.43
N ARG A 264 -2.36 -5.34 0.82
CA ARG A 264 -0.95 -5.08 1.15
C ARG A 264 0.03 -6.12 0.62
N VAL A 265 -0.35 -7.40 0.58
CA VAL A 265 0.56 -8.50 0.22
C VAL A 265 0.45 -8.89 -1.26
N GLY A 266 -0.75 -8.81 -1.85
CA GLY A 266 -1.02 -9.42 -3.14
C GLY A 266 -1.55 -8.49 -4.23
N PHE A 267 -2.21 -7.39 -3.86
CA PHE A 267 -2.89 -6.51 -4.84
C PHE A 267 -2.32 -5.10 -4.92
N ASP A 268 -1.49 -4.71 -3.97
CA ASP A 268 -0.81 -3.42 -3.94
C ASP A 268 0.21 -3.37 -5.10
N GLN A 269 0.04 -2.40 -5.99
CA GLN A 269 0.83 -2.32 -7.20
C GLN A 269 2.33 -2.19 -6.91
N MET A 270 2.73 -1.52 -5.82
CA MET A 270 4.15 -1.42 -5.48
C MET A 270 4.77 -2.77 -5.10
N VAL A 271 3.97 -3.72 -4.64
CA VAL A 271 4.40 -5.09 -4.36
C VAL A 271 4.31 -5.94 -5.64
N VAL A 272 3.19 -5.87 -6.36
CA VAL A 272 2.97 -6.61 -7.62
C VAL A 272 4.05 -6.28 -8.66
N GLN A 273 4.44 -5.01 -8.77
CA GLN A 273 5.48 -4.57 -9.71
C GLN A 273 6.83 -5.25 -9.45
N ARG A 274 7.17 -5.54 -8.19
CA ARG A 274 8.40 -6.25 -7.81
C ARG A 274 8.32 -7.75 -8.12
N PHE A 275 7.13 -8.34 -7.98
CA PHE A 275 6.91 -9.69 -8.48
C PHE A 275 7.11 -9.74 -9.99
N MET A 276 6.56 -8.79 -10.74
CA MET A 276 6.69 -8.78 -12.21
C MET A 276 8.07 -8.38 -12.73
N ALA A 277 8.89 -7.74 -11.90
CA ALA A 277 10.29 -7.48 -12.17
C ALA A 277 11.20 -8.71 -12.00
N ALA A 278 10.68 -9.84 -11.50
CA ALA A 278 11.47 -11.06 -11.36
C ALA A 278 11.68 -11.75 -12.72
N ARG A 279 12.84 -12.42 -12.86
CA ARG A 279 13.26 -13.15 -14.06
C ARG A 279 12.31 -14.28 -14.45
N SER A 280 11.67 -14.90 -13.46
CA SER A 280 10.80 -16.06 -13.65
C SER A 280 9.64 -16.05 -12.66
N GLU A 281 8.55 -16.75 -13.00
CA GLU A 281 7.42 -16.96 -12.09
C GLU A 281 7.86 -17.64 -10.79
N ARG A 282 8.82 -18.59 -10.86
CA ARG A 282 9.37 -19.27 -9.69
C ARG A 282 10.06 -18.29 -8.75
N ASP A 283 10.82 -17.35 -9.30
CA ASP A 283 11.48 -16.32 -8.51
C ASP A 283 10.46 -15.34 -7.92
N ALA A 284 9.41 -14.94 -8.66
CA ALA A 284 8.32 -14.13 -8.14
C ALA A 284 7.62 -14.79 -6.93
N LYS A 285 7.34 -16.10 -7.01
CA LYS A 285 6.78 -16.86 -5.88
C LYS A 285 7.71 -16.88 -4.67
N ARG A 286 9.01 -17.08 -4.89
CA ARG A 286 10.02 -17.02 -3.81
C ARG A 286 10.08 -15.63 -3.19
N ILE A 287 10.07 -14.57 -4.00
CA ILE A 287 10.04 -13.18 -3.54
C ILE A 287 8.83 -12.94 -2.63
N ALA A 288 7.64 -13.37 -3.03
CA ALA A 288 6.43 -13.22 -2.23
C ALA A 288 6.53 -13.91 -0.86
N VAL A 289 7.04 -15.14 -0.80
CA VAL A 289 7.21 -15.87 0.46
C VAL A 289 8.28 -15.22 1.35
N VAL A 290 9.47 -14.98 0.80
CA VAL A 290 10.61 -14.44 1.57
C VAL A 290 10.31 -13.04 2.10
N SER A 291 9.73 -12.17 1.26
CA SER A 291 9.32 -10.83 1.71
C SER A 291 8.25 -10.88 2.80
N SER A 292 7.29 -11.80 2.72
CA SER A 292 6.27 -11.97 3.76
C SER A 292 6.88 -12.40 5.10
N VAL A 293 7.87 -13.29 5.09
CA VAL A 293 8.61 -13.68 6.30
C VAL A 293 9.33 -12.48 6.90
N PHE A 294 10.02 -11.68 6.08
CA PHE A 294 10.67 -10.47 6.57
C PHE A 294 9.70 -9.45 7.14
N VAL A 295 8.53 -9.26 6.51
CA VAL A 295 7.49 -8.34 7.00
C VAL A 295 6.97 -8.81 8.35
N VAL A 296 6.64 -10.09 8.51
CA VAL A 296 6.19 -10.65 9.80
C VAL A 296 7.27 -10.48 10.87
N PHE A 297 8.54 -10.75 10.54
CA PHE A 297 9.65 -10.57 11.47
C PHE A 297 9.85 -9.09 11.87
N PHE A 298 9.77 -8.16 10.92
CA PHE A 298 9.86 -6.74 11.20
C PHE A 298 8.74 -6.26 12.14
N PHE A 299 7.49 -6.62 11.86
CA PHE A 299 6.37 -6.24 12.73
C PHE A 299 6.40 -6.95 14.10
N PHE A 300 6.99 -8.14 14.20
CA PHE A 300 7.28 -8.76 15.49
C PHE A 300 8.25 -7.90 16.31
N LEU A 301 9.35 -7.41 15.73
CA LEU A 301 10.27 -6.50 16.42
C LEU A 301 9.58 -5.19 16.84
N VAL A 302 8.73 -4.62 15.99
CA VAL A 302 7.91 -3.45 16.35
C VAL A 302 6.98 -3.77 17.53
N GLY A 303 6.36 -4.95 17.57
CA GLY A 303 5.57 -5.41 18.70
C GLY A 303 6.38 -5.49 20.00
N VAL A 304 7.59 -6.06 19.94
CA VAL A 304 8.50 -6.10 21.10
C VAL A 304 8.88 -4.67 21.56
N ALA A 305 9.17 -3.76 20.62
CA ALA A 305 9.41 -2.35 20.94
C ALA A 305 8.20 -1.66 21.59
N GLY A 306 6.98 -2.02 21.17
CA GLY A 306 5.73 -1.67 21.86
C GLY A 306 5.72 -2.12 23.31
N GLY A 307 6.07 -3.38 23.56
CA GLY A 307 6.13 -3.96 24.89
C GLY A 307 7.15 -3.27 25.80
N THR A 308 8.32 -2.92 25.28
CA THR A 308 9.32 -2.20 26.06
C THR A 308 8.86 -0.79 26.39
N ILE A 309 8.21 -0.07 25.46
CA ILE A 309 7.68 1.28 25.74
C ILE A 309 6.54 1.25 26.76
N ILE A 310 5.63 0.27 26.69
CA ILE A 310 4.62 0.03 27.75
C ILE A 310 5.28 -0.18 29.09
N TYR A 311 6.34 -1.01 29.13
CA TYR A 311 7.08 -1.28 30.35
C TYR A 311 7.72 -0.02 30.94
N TRP A 312 8.27 0.86 30.10
CA TRP A 312 8.93 2.08 30.53
C TRP A 312 7.94 3.11 31.12
N TYR A 313 6.84 3.38 30.41
CA TYR A 313 5.87 4.43 30.76
C TYR A 313 4.66 3.92 31.56
N ARG A 314 4.75 2.74 32.18
CA ARG A 314 3.65 2.16 32.98
C ARG A 314 3.31 2.96 34.25
N ASP A 315 4.33 3.56 34.87
CA ASP A 315 4.22 4.24 36.17
C ASP A 315 4.23 5.77 36.02
N CYS A 316 4.47 6.26 34.80
CA CYS A 316 4.39 7.67 34.44
C CYS A 316 4.02 7.82 32.96
N ASP A 317 2.75 8.14 32.69
CA ASP A 317 2.25 8.36 31.33
C ASP A 317 2.69 9.75 30.82
N PRO A 318 3.46 9.82 29.71
CA PRO A 318 3.99 11.07 29.17
C PRO A 318 2.91 11.97 28.55
N LEU A 319 1.78 11.41 28.12
CA LEU A 319 0.65 12.17 27.60
C LEU A 319 -0.12 12.83 28.75
N LEU A 320 -0.36 12.10 29.85
CA LEU A 320 -1.02 12.64 31.03
C LEU A 320 -0.19 13.68 31.77
N SER A 321 1.13 13.49 31.83
CA SER A 321 2.03 14.47 32.42
C SER A 321 2.12 15.76 31.60
N GLY A 322 1.57 15.78 30.38
CA GLY A 322 1.62 16.91 29.45
C GLY A 322 2.96 17.03 28.72
N ALA A 323 3.84 16.03 28.83
CA ALA A 323 5.15 16.03 28.18
C ALA A 323 5.05 15.85 26.66
N ILE A 324 4.01 15.17 26.18
CA ILE A 324 3.70 15.00 24.76
C ILE A 324 2.26 15.39 24.45
N LYS A 325 1.95 15.63 23.17
CA LYS A 325 0.59 16.00 22.70
C LYS A 325 -0.14 14.87 21.97
N SER A 326 0.59 13.83 21.55
CA SER A 326 0.01 12.70 20.81
C SER A 326 0.80 11.42 21.05
N TYR A 327 0.15 10.26 20.92
CA TYR A 327 0.83 8.96 21.03
C TYR A 327 1.90 8.75 19.96
N ASP A 328 1.81 9.41 18.81
CA ASP A 328 2.84 9.38 17.76
C ASP A 328 4.18 10.01 18.24
N GLN A 329 4.19 10.73 19.38
CA GLN A 329 5.39 11.34 19.95
C GLN A 329 6.04 10.49 21.06
N VAL A 330 5.42 9.41 21.54
CA VAL A 330 5.92 8.62 22.69
C VAL A 330 7.35 8.12 22.44
N VAL A 331 7.60 7.50 21.29
CA VAL A 331 8.93 6.97 20.95
C VAL A 331 9.97 8.08 20.74
N PRO A 332 9.72 9.11 19.89
CA PRO A 332 10.67 10.21 19.73
C PRO A 332 10.97 10.94 21.04
N TYR A 333 9.98 11.10 21.92
CA TYR A 333 10.13 11.73 23.23
C TYR A 333 11.06 10.91 24.13
N TYR A 334 10.79 9.59 24.28
CA TYR A 334 11.66 8.68 25.02
C TYR A 334 13.10 8.75 24.54
N LEU A 335 13.33 8.59 23.24
CA LEU A 335 14.67 8.56 22.66
C LEU A 335 15.37 9.92 22.77
N LYS A 336 14.64 11.04 22.73
CA LYS A 336 15.21 12.36 22.99
C LYS A 336 15.79 12.45 24.39
N GLU A 337 15.08 11.99 25.42
CA GLU A 337 15.57 12.06 26.80
C GLU A 337 16.67 11.01 27.04
N SER A 338 16.37 9.77 26.70
CA SER A 338 17.16 8.59 27.00
C SER A 338 18.50 8.53 26.26
N LEU A 339 18.55 8.94 24.99
CA LEU A 339 19.79 8.91 24.19
C LEU A 339 20.64 10.18 24.33
N SER A 340 20.33 11.09 25.26
CA SER A 340 21.07 12.35 25.41
C SER A 340 22.54 12.21 25.82
N GLU A 341 22.91 11.03 26.29
CA GLU A 341 24.26 10.72 26.76
C GLU A 341 24.98 9.68 25.86
N VAL A 342 24.28 9.12 24.87
CA VAL A 342 24.81 8.10 23.96
C VAL A 342 24.99 8.68 22.56
N THR A 343 26.22 9.07 22.27
CA THR A 343 26.63 9.61 20.97
C THR A 343 26.31 8.64 19.81
N ALA A 344 25.92 9.19 18.66
CA ALA A 344 25.65 8.51 17.38
C ALA A 344 24.39 7.64 17.30
N LEU A 345 23.83 7.19 18.42
CA LEU A 345 22.68 6.27 18.41
C LEU A 345 21.37 6.95 18.00
N ARG A 346 21.23 8.27 18.26
CA ARG A 346 20.08 9.06 17.77
C ARG A 346 20.13 9.19 16.27
N GLY A 347 21.31 9.49 15.74
CA GLY A 347 21.54 9.59 14.29
C GLY A 347 21.23 8.27 13.58
N LEU A 348 21.59 7.15 14.19
CA LEU A 348 21.33 5.81 13.66
C LEU A 348 19.83 5.46 13.64
N PHE A 349 19.11 5.76 14.74
CA PHE A 349 17.66 5.59 14.79
C PHE A 349 16.96 6.45 13.71
N LEU A 350 17.33 7.73 13.60
CA LEU A 350 16.77 8.64 12.60
C LEU A 350 17.04 8.17 11.18
N ALA A 351 18.24 7.63 10.90
CA ALA A 351 18.57 7.05 9.61
C ALA A 351 17.69 5.84 9.27
N GLY A 352 17.41 4.96 10.23
CA GLY A 352 16.49 3.83 10.06
C GLY A 352 15.05 4.27 9.81
N LEU A 353 14.59 5.27 10.57
CA LEU A 353 13.24 5.84 10.46
C LEU A 353 13.01 6.51 9.10
N LEU A 354 13.98 7.33 8.65
CA LEU A 354 13.93 7.96 7.32
C LEU A 354 14.11 6.93 6.21
N GLY A 355 14.99 5.94 6.38
CA GLY A 355 15.19 4.85 5.43
C GLY A 355 13.89 4.13 5.13
N ALA A 356 13.15 3.70 6.17
CA ALA A 356 11.85 3.05 6.01
C ALA A 356 10.80 3.93 5.31
N THR A 357 10.79 5.22 5.64
CA THR A 357 9.80 6.15 5.07
C THR A 357 10.10 6.44 3.60
N THR A 358 11.36 6.68 3.27
CA THR A 358 11.79 7.04 1.93
C THR A 358 11.68 5.86 0.96
N SER A 359 11.96 4.62 1.40
CA SER A 359 11.71 3.41 0.61
C SER A 359 10.22 3.23 0.26
N THR A 360 9.32 3.53 1.21
CA THR A 360 7.88 3.50 0.94
C THR A 360 7.45 4.62 -0.02
N VAL A 361 7.88 5.85 0.24
CA VAL A 361 7.63 7.03 -0.62
C VAL A 361 8.07 6.80 -2.06
N SER A 362 9.28 6.29 -2.25
CA SER A 362 9.82 5.99 -3.57
C SER A 362 9.07 4.89 -4.29
N SER A 363 8.66 3.87 -3.56
CA SER A 363 7.84 2.77 -4.09
C SER A 363 6.48 3.26 -4.59
N VAL A 364 5.79 4.06 -3.77
CA VAL A 364 4.50 4.66 -4.14
C VAL A 364 4.65 5.57 -5.36
N VAL A 365 5.64 6.47 -5.35
CA VAL A 365 5.89 7.42 -6.45
C VAL A 365 6.24 6.68 -7.75
N ASN A 366 7.10 5.67 -7.69
CA ASN A 366 7.45 4.86 -8.86
C ASN A 366 6.25 4.08 -9.40
N SER A 367 5.45 3.47 -8.52
CA SER A 367 4.25 2.75 -8.94
C SER A 367 3.18 3.66 -9.52
N HIS A 368 3.00 4.88 -9.01
CA HIS A 368 2.12 5.87 -9.61
C HIS A 368 2.59 6.30 -11.00
N ALA A 369 3.88 6.64 -11.15
CA ALA A 369 4.43 6.97 -12.46
C ALA A 369 4.20 5.82 -13.47
N ALA A 370 4.34 4.57 -13.01
CA ALA A 370 4.08 3.38 -13.80
C ALA A 370 2.62 3.19 -14.18
N THR A 371 1.71 3.22 -13.23
CA THR A 371 0.29 2.96 -13.49
C THR A 371 -0.36 4.07 -14.30
N PHE A 372 -0.06 5.33 -14.00
CA PHE A 372 -0.61 6.43 -14.81
C PHE A 372 -0.07 6.39 -16.23
N TYR A 373 1.21 6.08 -16.44
CA TYR A 373 1.73 5.94 -17.80
C TYR A 373 1.12 4.74 -18.54
N ILE A 374 1.24 3.52 -17.98
CA ILE A 374 0.85 2.27 -18.65
C ILE A 374 -0.67 2.15 -18.78
N ASP A 375 -1.42 2.50 -17.73
CA ASP A 375 -2.84 2.19 -17.66
C ASP A 375 -3.71 3.36 -18.18
N VAL A 376 -3.22 4.61 -18.09
CA VAL A 376 -3.98 5.82 -18.41
C VAL A 376 -3.47 6.54 -19.66
N ILE A 377 -2.16 6.66 -19.91
CA ILE A 377 -1.62 7.49 -21.00
C ILE A 377 -1.29 6.68 -22.26
N SER A 378 -0.36 5.72 -22.15
CA SER A 378 0.16 4.92 -23.27
C SER A 378 -0.91 4.22 -24.11
N PRO A 379 -2.08 3.83 -23.56
CA PRO A 379 -3.11 3.18 -24.36
C PRO A 379 -3.89 4.12 -25.29
N TYR A 380 -3.78 5.44 -25.09
CA TYR A 380 -4.43 6.46 -25.91
C TYR A 380 -3.44 7.28 -26.72
N TYR A 381 -2.19 7.39 -26.26
CA TYR A 381 -1.15 8.21 -26.88
C TYR A 381 0.12 7.40 -27.11
N LYS A 382 0.54 7.29 -28.38
CA LYS A 382 1.86 6.76 -28.73
C LYS A 382 2.88 7.88 -28.61
N MET A 383 3.99 7.61 -27.92
CA MET A 383 5.06 8.59 -27.67
C MET A 383 6.41 7.99 -28.04
N SER A 384 7.40 8.84 -28.33
CA SER A 384 8.79 8.39 -28.42
C SER A 384 9.30 8.00 -27.03
N GLU A 385 10.32 7.15 -26.97
CA GLU A 385 10.89 6.68 -25.68
C GLU A 385 11.37 7.84 -24.80
N GLU A 386 11.95 8.89 -25.38
CA GLU A 386 12.38 10.09 -24.65
C GLU A 386 11.21 10.85 -24.02
N ARG A 387 10.12 11.01 -24.76
CA ARG A 387 8.90 11.68 -24.27
C ARG A 387 8.21 10.83 -23.21
N ALA A 388 8.16 9.52 -23.39
CA ALA A 388 7.65 8.58 -22.39
C ALA A 388 8.40 8.73 -21.05
N LEU A 389 9.73 8.75 -21.08
CA LEU A 389 10.56 8.96 -19.90
C LEU A 389 10.31 10.32 -19.24
N LEU A 390 10.18 11.39 -20.02
CA LEU A 390 9.87 12.70 -19.49
C LEU A 390 8.51 12.71 -18.77
N VAL A 391 7.48 12.14 -19.40
CA VAL A 391 6.14 12.04 -18.82
C VAL A 391 6.16 11.23 -17.53
N MET A 392 6.82 10.07 -17.50
CA MET A 392 6.98 9.28 -16.28
C MET A 392 7.62 10.08 -15.14
N ARG A 393 8.68 10.86 -15.44
CA ARG A 393 9.34 11.70 -14.43
C ARG A 393 8.42 12.80 -13.91
N LEU A 394 7.69 13.47 -14.79
CA LEU A 394 6.73 14.50 -14.41
C LEU A 394 5.61 13.92 -13.53
N LEU A 395 5.10 12.73 -13.86
CA LEU A 395 4.14 12.01 -13.03
C LEU A 395 4.71 11.64 -11.67
N ALA A 396 5.97 11.20 -11.61
CA ALA A 396 6.65 10.91 -10.35
C ALA A 396 6.77 12.18 -9.48
N PHE A 397 7.22 13.30 -10.05
CA PHE A 397 7.30 14.58 -9.33
C PHE A 397 5.93 15.07 -8.84
N ALA A 398 4.90 14.99 -9.68
CA ALA A 398 3.53 15.37 -9.31
C ALA A 398 3.00 14.50 -8.17
N SER A 399 3.21 13.18 -8.25
CA SER A 399 2.83 12.24 -7.20
C SER A 399 3.52 12.56 -5.87
N GLY A 400 4.82 12.83 -5.90
CA GLY A 400 5.60 13.17 -4.70
C GLY A 400 5.24 14.51 -4.08
N ALA A 401 4.95 15.52 -4.91
CA ALA A 401 4.48 16.82 -4.44
C ALA A 401 3.12 16.71 -3.73
N ILE A 402 2.15 16.01 -4.34
CA ILE A 402 0.83 15.77 -3.73
C ILE A 402 0.98 15.04 -2.39
N MET A 403 1.83 14.02 -2.34
CA MET A 403 2.09 13.25 -1.11
C MET A 403 2.65 14.12 0.01
N THR A 404 3.59 15.01 -0.32
CA THR A 404 4.24 15.92 0.64
C THR A 404 3.25 16.96 1.16
N LEU A 405 2.41 17.52 0.28
CA LEU A 405 1.34 18.44 0.67
C LEU A 405 0.34 17.76 1.61
N PHE A 406 0.00 16.51 1.32
CA PHE A 406 -0.89 15.74 2.18
C PHE A 406 -0.26 15.45 3.54
N ALA A 407 1.04 15.13 3.61
CA ALA A 407 1.76 14.92 4.87
C ALA A 407 1.71 16.14 5.80
N ILE A 408 1.75 17.35 5.23
CA ILE A 408 1.63 18.61 5.99
C ILE A 408 0.23 18.77 6.60
N ALA A 409 -0.81 18.22 5.97
CA ALA A 409 -2.19 18.31 6.44
C ALA A 409 -2.57 17.24 7.49
N VAL A 410 -1.81 16.14 7.61
CA VAL A 410 -2.06 15.05 8.58
C VAL A 410 -2.35 15.53 10.01
N PRO A 411 -1.53 16.42 10.64
CA PRO A 411 -1.75 16.83 12.02
C PRO A 411 -3.07 17.58 12.26
N ALA A 412 -3.72 18.11 11.22
CA ALA A 412 -5.02 18.76 11.36
C ALA A 412 -6.21 17.77 11.41
N ILE A 413 -5.98 16.50 11.06
CA ILE A 413 -7.05 15.50 10.89
C ILE A 413 -7.10 14.53 12.09
N GLY A 414 -5.95 14.20 12.69
CA GLY A 414 -5.88 13.30 13.85
C GLY A 414 -4.52 12.61 13.97
N THR A 415 -4.45 11.53 14.76
CA THR A 415 -3.24 10.71 14.85
C THR A 415 -2.98 10.00 13.52
N ALA A 416 -1.70 9.90 13.13
CA ALA A 416 -1.31 9.42 11.82
C ALA A 416 -1.75 7.97 11.59
N THR A 417 -1.50 7.12 12.58
CA THR A 417 -1.82 5.69 12.56
C THR A 417 -3.33 5.46 12.41
N ARG A 418 -4.16 6.23 13.11
CA ARG A 418 -5.63 6.10 13.00
C ARG A 418 -6.18 6.65 11.70
N LEU A 419 -5.62 7.75 11.20
CA LEU A 419 -5.97 8.25 9.88
C LEU A 419 -5.71 7.18 8.82
N PHE A 420 -4.54 6.55 8.88
CA PHE A 420 -4.20 5.43 8.02
C PHE A 420 -5.18 4.28 8.18
N LEU A 421 -5.40 3.78 9.39
CA LEU A 421 -6.30 2.64 9.63
C LEU A 421 -7.74 2.94 9.20
N ASN A 422 -8.30 4.09 9.53
CA ASN A 422 -9.69 4.42 9.19
C ASN A 422 -9.90 4.54 7.68
N PHE A 423 -9.06 5.28 6.96
CA PHE A 423 -9.26 5.52 5.53
C PHE A 423 -8.74 4.35 4.68
N TYR A 424 -7.51 3.89 4.94
CA TYR A 424 -6.89 2.86 4.13
C TYR A 424 -7.55 1.50 4.33
N ALA A 425 -7.79 1.07 5.58
CA ALA A 425 -8.39 -0.23 5.83
C ALA A 425 -9.84 -0.27 5.32
N SER A 426 -10.65 0.75 5.59
CA SER A 426 -12.04 0.80 5.12
C SER A 426 -12.16 0.75 3.59
N ALA A 427 -11.31 1.47 2.86
CA ALA A 427 -11.35 1.49 1.41
C ALA A 427 -10.66 0.27 0.75
N SER A 428 -9.86 -0.51 1.49
CA SER A 428 -9.27 -1.76 1.00
C SER A 428 -10.32 -2.83 0.69
N GLY A 429 -11.47 -2.82 1.36
CA GLY A 429 -12.54 -3.80 1.19
C GLY A 429 -13.06 -3.92 -0.24
N PRO A 430 -13.66 -2.85 -0.81
CA PRO A 430 -14.15 -2.86 -2.18
C PRO A 430 -13.06 -3.13 -3.22
N PHE A 431 -11.84 -2.62 -2.99
CA PHE A 431 -10.71 -2.85 -3.90
C PHE A 431 -10.28 -4.32 -3.92
N ALA A 432 -10.11 -4.95 -2.75
CA ALA A 432 -9.82 -6.37 -2.64
C ALA A 432 -10.91 -7.22 -3.29
N ALA A 433 -12.18 -6.90 -3.03
CA ALA A 433 -13.33 -7.58 -3.63
C ALA A 433 -13.31 -7.51 -5.16
N LEU A 434 -13.06 -6.33 -5.74
CA LEU A 434 -12.97 -6.15 -7.19
C LEU A 434 -11.91 -7.06 -7.82
N VAL A 435 -10.71 -7.11 -7.22
CA VAL A 435 -9.61 -7.97 -7.69
C VAL A 435 -9.95 -9.46 -7.52
N ILE A 436 -10.49 -9.86 -6.36
CA ILE A 436 -10.90 -11.25 -6.11
C ILE A 436 -11.96 -11.67 -7.12
N LEU A 437 -12.97 -10.84 -7.40
CA LEU A 437 -13.99 -11.13 -8.41
C LEU A 437 -13.40 -11.25 -9.81
N ALA A 438 -12.44 -10.39 -10.17
CA ALA A 438 -11.76 -10.43 -11.47
C ALA A 438 -11.13 -11.82 -11.72
N VAL A 439 -10.44 -12.32 -10.70
CA VAL A 439 -9.61 -13.53 -10.72
C VAL A 439 -10.42 -14.81 -10.58
N THR A 440 -11.48 -14.77 -9.78
CA THR A 440 -12.24 -15.96 -9.41
C THR A 440 -13.49 -16.15 -10.25
N SER A 441 -14.19 -15.08 -10.63
CA SER A 441 -15.59 -15.17 -11.06
C SER A 441 -15.76 -14.76 -12.53
N PRO A 442 -15.81 -15.70 -13.49
CA PRO A 442 -15.89 -15.37 -14.92
C PRO A 442 -17.21 -14.72 -15.35
N TRP A 443 -18.30 -14.93 -14.61
CA TRP A 443 -19.63 -14.37 -14.90
C TRP A 443 -19.83 -12.91 -14.48
N VAL A 444 -18.90 -12.35 -13.70
CA VAL A 444 -18.97 -10.94 -13.30
C VAL A 444 -18.60 -10.07 -14.50
N ASN A 445 -19.46 -9.14 -14.88
CA ASN A 445 -19.22 -8.24 -16.01
C ASN A 445 -18.78 -6.86 -15.53
N ALA A 446 -18.36 -6.00 -16.46
CA ALA A 446 -17.83 -4.68 -16.14
C ALA A 446 -18.85 -3.76 -15.47
N LYS A 447 -20.12 -3.81 -15.90
CA LYS A 447 -21.20 -3.00 -15.33
C LYS A 447 -21.42 -3.35 -13.86
N GLY A 448 -21.54 -4.64 -13.54
CA GLY A 448 -21.72 -5.11 -12.18
C GLY A 448 -20.53 -4.79 -11.29
N ALA A 449 -19.30 -5.03 -11.77
CA ALA A 449 -18.09 -4.70 -11.04
C ALA A 449 -17.96 -3.18 -10.77
N ALA A 450 -18.22 -2.34 -11.77
CA ALA A 450 -18.13 -0.89 -11.66
C ALA A 450 -19.12 -0.31 -10.66
N TRP A 451 -20.41 -0.62 -10.82
CA TRP A 451 -21.46 -0.06 -9.96
C TRP A 451 -21.35 -0.56 -8.53
N ALA A 452 -21.04 -1.85 -8.33
CA ALA A 452 -20.84 -2.37 -6.99
C ALA A 452 -19.66 -1.68 -6.29
N SER A 453 -18.51 -1.58 -6.96
CA SER A 453 -17.34 -0.92 -6.38
C SER A 453 -17.60 0.55 -6.09
N LEU A 454 -18.27 1.28 -6.99
CA LEU A 454 -18.57 2.69 -6.82
C LEU A 454 -19.51 2.95 -5.63
N VAL A 455 -20.62 2.22 -5.56
CA VAL A 455 -21.61 2.35 -4.48
C VAL A 455 -20.98 2.01 -3.14
N VAL A 456 -20.24 0.90 -3.06
CA VAL A 456 -19.63 0.51 -1.79
C VAL A 456 -18.48 1.44 -1.42
N CYS A 457 -17.64 1.90 -2.35
CA CYS A 457 -16.64 2.94 -2.05
C CYS A 457 -17.29 4.22 -1.48
N ALA A 458 -18.41 4.68 -2.05
CA ALA A 458 -19.13 5.83 -1.52
C ALA A 458 -19.66 5.58 -0.10
N LEU A 459 -20.18 4.37 0.17
CA LEU A 459 -20.59 3.96 1.53
C LEU A 459 -19.41 3.91 2.50
N GLN A 460 -18.23 3.44 2.07
CA GLN A 460 -17.03 3.40 2.90
C GLN A 460 -16.51 4.80 3.22
N VAL A 461 -16.54 5.73 2.25
CA VAL A 461 -16.18 7.13 2.49
C VAL A 461 -17.17 7.78 3.46
N TRP A 462 -18.48 7.58 3.25
CA TRP A 462 -19.53 8.05 4.16
C TRP A 462 -19.32 7.51 5.59
N HIS A 463 -19.05 6.21 5.72
CA HIS A 463 -18.78 5.57 7.00
C HIS A 463 -17.53 6.14 7.67
N ALA A 464 -16.41 6.24 6.94
CA ALA A 464 -15.14 6.73 7.47
C ALA A 464 -15.23 8.20 7.94
N VAL A 465 -15.87 9.06 7.15
CA VAL A 465 -16.09 10.48 7.48
C VAL A 465 -17.06 10.61 8.66
N GLY A 466 -18.19 9.91 8.63
CA GLY A 466 -19.17 9.93 9.73
C GLY A 466 -18.57 9.46 11.05
N ARG A 467 -17.72 8.43 11.00
CA ARG A 467 -16.96 7.95 12.16
C ARG A 467 -15.97 9.00 12.66
N SER A 468 -15.20 9.63 11.77
CA SER A 468 -14.24 10.71 12.13
C SER A 468 -14.92 11.94 12.73
N LEU A 469 -16.13 12.29 12.29
CA LEU A 469 -16.89 13.42 12.83
C LEU A 469 -17.63 13.09 14.13
N SER A 470 -17.84 11.81 14.43
CA SER A 470 -18.51 11.35 15.66
C SER A 470 -17.54 11.18 16.83
N SER A 471 -18.06 11.21 18.07
CA SER A 471 -17.26 10.95 19.28
C SER A 471 -16.66 9.53 19.35
N VAL A 472 -17.12 8.61 18.50
CA VAL A 472 -16.57 7.25 18.36
C VAL A 472 -15.14 7.24 17.80
N ALA A 473 -14.66 8.33 17.19
CA ALA A 473 -13.27 8.45 16.75
C ALA A 473 -12.22 8.33 17.90
N LYS A 474 -12.65 8.35 19.16
CA LYS A 474 -11.79 8.18 20.34
C LYS A 474 -12.10 6.87 21.09
N PRO A 475 -11.68 5.70 20.58
CA PRO A 475 -11.73 4.45 21.35
C PRO A 475 -11.08 4.58 22.73
N PRO A 476 -11.56 3.80 23.71
CA PRO A 476 -10.95 3.76 25.04
C PRO A 476 -9.47 3.41 24.92
N VAL A 477 -8.65 4.26 25.54
CA VAL A 477 -7.21 4.04 25.72
C VAL A 477 -6.99 3.21 26.98
N PHE A 478 -5.89 2.47 27.05
CA PHE A 478 -5.49 1.85 28.31
C PHE A 478 -5.23 2.95 29.37
N PRO A 479 -5.64 2.74 30.63
CA PRO A 479 -5.45 3.72 31.68
C PRO A 479 -3.96 3.90 31.97
N GLY A 480 -3.49 5.14 31.87
CA GLY A 480 -2.15 5.55 32.29
C GLY A 480 -2.12 5.93 33.77
N THR A 481 -0.93 6.05 34.33
CA THR A 481 -0.73 6.43 35.74
C THR A 481 0.23 7.61 35.86
N LEU A 482 0.12 8.37 36.95
CA LEU A 482 1.05 9.44 37.31
C LEU A 482 1.80 9.15 38.61
N ASP A 483 1.66 7.92 39.14
CA ASP A 483 2.14 7.49 40.46
C ASP A 483 3.60 7.82 40.74
N ARG A 484 4.44 7.75 39.70
CA ARG A 484 5.89 7.96 39.79
C ARG A 484 6.39 9.02 38.80
N CYS A 485 5.53 9.95 38.38
CA CYS A 485 5.98 11.06 37.55
C CYS A 485 6.76 12.10 38.37
N PRO A 486 7.86 12.66 37.85
CA PRO A 486 8.47 13.85 38.43
C PRO A 486 7.46 15.00 38.34
N VAL A 487 7.05 15.50 39.50
CA VAL A 487 5.86 16.35 39.67
C VAL A 487 5.98 17.68 38.90
N ALA A 488 4.93 18.04 38.16
CA ALA A 488 4.53 19.44 37.94
C ALA A 488 3.16 19.63 38.62
N GLU A 489 3.15 20.35 39.75
CA GLU A 489 2.06 20.39 40.74
C GLU A 489 0.71 20.97 40.26
N ASN A 490 0.51 21.30 38.97
CA ASN A 490 -0.66 22.08 38.53
C ASN A 490 -1.50 21.49 37.38
N ILE A 491 -1.27 20.24 36.93
CA ILE A 491 -2.03 19.67 35.77
C ILE A 491 -2.81 18.38 36.15
N THR A 492 -2.66 17.89 37.38
CA THR A 492 -2.64 16.44 37.65
C THR A 492 -3.98 15.73 37.86
N ALA A 493 -5.13 16.40 37.87
CA ALA A 493 -6.42 15.72 38.01
C ALA A 493 -7.43 16.06 36.90
N GLU A 494 -7.49 17.31 36.47
CA GLU A 494 -8.54 17.79 35.56
C GLU A 494 -8.23 17.47 34.09
N ALA A 495 -6.95 17.48 33.69
CA ALA A 495 -6.51 17.01 32.37
C ALA A 495 -6.65 15.49 32.23
N ALA A 496 -6.31 14.73 33.28
CA ALA A 496 -6.49 13.28 33.34
C ALA A 496 -7.98 12.88 33.37
N LYS A 497 -8.83 13.64 34.09
CA LYS A 497 -10.29 13.55 33.94
C LYS A 497 -10.66 13.82 32.48
N ASN A 498 -10.37 14.96 31.89
CA ASN A 498 -10.80 15.24 30.51
C ASN A 498 -10.27 14.25 29.44
N LEU A 499 -9.14 13.56 29.67
CA LEU A 499 -8.64 12.49 28.79
C LEU A 499 -9.35 11.13 28.99
N TYR A 500 -9.60 10.71 30.24
CA TYR A 500 -10.19 9.39 30.56
C TYR A 500 -11.67 9.44 30.95
N SER A 501 -12.10 10.50 31.63
CA SER A 501 -13.46 11.02 31.58
C SER A 501 -13.65 11.82 30.28
N ALA A 502 -13.51 11.14 29.15
CA ALA A 502 -14.56 11.28 28.15
C ALA A 502 -15.85 10.75 28.82
N ASP A 503 -16.37 11.54 29.76
CA ASP A 503 -17.72 11.38 30.25
C ASP A 503 -18.53 11.34 28.97
N ALA A 504 -19.23 10.23 28.81
CA ALA A 504 -20.12 9.98 27.73
C ALA A 504 -21.21 11.06 27.79
N GLN A 505 -20.93 12.27 27.28
CA GLN A 505 -21.96 13.10 26.74
C GLN A 505 -22.54 12.25 25.64
N SER A 506 -23.68 11.64 25.97
CA SER A 506 -24.43 10.62 25.27
C SER A 506 -25.03 11.19 23.99
N SER A 507 -24.19 11.86 23.20
CA SER A 507 -24.48 12.22 21.83
C SER A 507 -24.75 10.91 21.12
N TYR A 508 -25.99 10.75 20.67
CA TYR A 508 -26.41 9.59 19.90
C TYR A 508 -25.44 9.41 18.73
N VAL A 509 -24.64 8.34 18.78
CA VAL A 509 -23.82 7.93 17.64
C VAL A 509 -24.58 6.91 16.84
N PHE A 510 -24.85 7.25 15.58
CA PHE A 510 -25.52 6.41 14.60
C PHE A 510 -24.88 5.01 14.59
N PRO A 511 -25.66 3.91 14.73
CA PRO A 511 -25.12 2.57 14.96
C PRO A 511 -24.08 2.11 13.94
N LEU A 512 -24.23 2.48 12.66
CA LEU A 512 -23.25 2.08 11.63
C LEU A 512 -21.90 2.76 11.82
N TYR A 513 -21.83 3.97 12.39
CA TYR A 513 -20.53 4.63 12.65
C TYR A 513 -19.78 3.98 13.82
N ARG A 514 -20.46 3.18 14.65
CA ARG A 514 -19.82 2.41 15.72
C ARG A 514 -19.03 1.22 15.18
N LEU A 515 -19.33 0.75 13.98
CA LEU A 515 -18.67 -0.38 13.36
C LEU A 515 -17.16 -0.10 13.22
N SER A 516 -16.33 -1.07 13.61
CA SER A 516 -14.88 -1.02 13.42
C SER A 516 -14.51 -0.81 11.95
N PHE A 517 -13.43 -0.09 11.68
CA PHE A 517 -12.90 0.08 10.33
C PHE A 517 -12.51 -1.26 9.67
N PHE A 518 -12.06 -2.26 10.43
CA PHE A 518 -11.76 -3.60 9.89
C PHE A 518 -13.05 -4.35 9.53
N TRP A 519 -14.04 -4.35 10.42
CA TRP A 519 -15.33 -4.97 10.11
C TRP A 519 -16.06 -4.28 8.97
N SER A 520 -16.01 -2.94 8.92
CA SER A 520 -16.49 -2.14 7.81
C SER A 520 -15.82 -2.54 6.50
N SER A 521 -14.50 -2.71 6.49
CA SER A 521 -13.76 -3.20 5.31
C SER A 521 -14.22 -4.58 4.87
N PHE A 522 -14.37 -5.53 5.81
CA PHE A 522 -14.80 -6.89 5.53
C PHE A 522 -16.22 -6.97 5.00
N PHE A 523 -17.18 -6.31 5.67
CA PHE A 523 -18.55 -6.25 5.19
C PHE A 523 -18.66 -5.47 3.88
N GLY A 524 -17.86 -4.42 3.69
CA GLY A 524 -17.73 -3.73 2.42
C GLY A 524 -17.25 -4.65 1.29
N ALA A 525 -16.27 -5.52 1.56
CA ALA A 525 -15.82 -6.52 0.59
C ALA A 525 -16.93 -7.52 0.24
N LEU A 526 -17.64 -8.06 1.25
CA LEU A 526 -18.77 -8.97 1.05
C LEU A 526 -19.92 -8.32 0.29
N LEU A 527 -20.26 -7.07 0.62
CA LEU A 527 -21.28 -6.29 -0.06
C LEU A 527 -20.90 -6.04 -1.52
N THR A 528 -19.62 -5.72 -1.78
CA THR A 528 -19.11 -5.54 -3.14
C THR A 528 -19.23 -6.83 -3.94
N ILE A 529 -18.87 -7.98 -3.36
CA ILE A 529 -18.99 -9.31 -4.00
C ILE A 529 -20.44 -9.62 -4.33
N THR A 530 -21.33 -9.52 -3.36
CA THR A 530 -22.75 -9.88 -3.54
C THR A 530 -23.44 -8.96 -4.55
N LEU A 531 -23.23 -7.64 -4.44
CA LEU A 531 -23.80 -6.65 -5.35
C LEU A 531 -23.23 -6.80 -6.77
N ALA A 532 -21.92 -7.03 -6.92
CA ALA A 532 -21.30 -7.22 -8.24
C ALA A 532 -21.84 -8.46 -8.94
N VAL A 533 -22.03 -9.57 -8.21
CA VAL A 533 -22.62 -10.80 -8.75
C VAL A 533 -24.08 -10.57 -9.14
N ALA A 534 -24.90 -9.98 -8.25
CA ALA A 534 -26.31 -9.71 -8.51
C ALA A 534 -26.50 -8.81 -9.75
N LEU A 535 -25.80 -7.68 -9.80
CA LEU A 535 -25.85 -6.75 -10.94
C LEU A 535 -25.31 -7.38 -12.22
N SER A 536 -24.28 -8.22 -12.13
CA SER A 536 -23.76 -8.94 -13.30
C SER A 536 -24.77 -9.94 -13.84
N ILE A 537 -25.52 -10.65 -12.98
CA ILE A 537 -26.60 -11.54 -13.40
C ILE A 537 -27.70 -10.74 -14.09
N ALA A 538 -28.16 -9.64 -13.47
CA ALA A 538 -29.19 -8.77 -14.03
C ALA A 538 -28.81 -8.13 -15.37
N THR A 539 -27.52 -7.87 -15.60
CA THR A 539 -27.01 -7.23 -16.82
C THR A 539 -26.42 -8.22 -17.84
N GLY A 540 -26.73 -9.51 -17.73
CA GLY A 540 -26.37 -10.53 -18.73
C GLY A 540 -24.93 -11.05 -18.67
N GLY A 541 -24.24 -10.90 -17.54
CA GLY A 541 -22.85 -11.35 -17.34
C GLY A 541 -22.63 -12.85 -17.55
N ARG A 542 -23.64 -13.69 -17.23
CA ARG A 542 -23.58 -15.15 -17.44
C ARG A 542 -23.42 -15.53 -18.91
N GLN A 543 -24.03 -14.77 -19.83
CA GLN A 543 -23.94 -15.01 -21.26
C GLN A 543 -22.53 -14.70 -21.81
N LYS A 544 -21.85 -13.70 -21.23
CA LYS A 544 -20.50 -13.27 -21.64
C LYS A 544 -19.37 -13.98 -20.88
N ALA A 545 -19.69 -14.82 -19.90
CA ALA A 545 -18.72 -15.48 -19.02
C ALA A 545 -17.67 -16.31 -19.78
N ARG A 546 -18.09 -16.96 -20.88
CA ARG A 546 -17.21 -17.81 -21.70
C ARG A 546 -16.03 -17.03 -22.29
N ASN A 547 -16.25 -15.80 -22.73
CA ASN A 547 -15.23 -14.96 -23.35
C ASN A 547 -14.21 -14.42 -22.33
N LYS A 548 -14.54 -14.47 -21.04
CA LYS A 548 -13.72 -13.94 -19.94
C LYS A 548 -12.97 -15.01 -19.16
N LEU A 549 -13.16 -16.29 -19.49
CA LEU A 549 -12.50 -17.42 -18.82
C LEU A 549 -10.97 -17.34 -18.88
N ARG A 550 -10.41 -16.80 -19.96
CA ARG A 550 -8.94 -16.64 -20.12
C ARG A 550 -8.30 -15.74 -19.06
N PHE A 551 -9.09 -14.85 -18.45
CA PHE A 551 -8.65 -13.92 -17.41
C PHE A 551 -8.91 -14.45 -15.99
N THR A 552 -9.52 -15.63 -15.87
CA THR A 552 -9.76 -16.30 -14.59
C THR A 552 -8.57 -17.20 -14.27
N SER A 553 -8.21 -17.32 -12.99
CA SER A 553 -7.12 -18.21 -12.59
C SER A 553 -7.41 -19.67 -13.01
N PRO A 554 -6.40 -20.44 -13.45
CA PRO A 554 -6.57 -21.85 -13.82
C PRO A 554 -7.15 -22.71 -12.68
N MET A 555 -6.79 -22.41 -11.43
CA MET A 555 -7.31 -23.11 -10.25
C MET A 555 -8.83 -22.95 -10.16
N PHE A 556 -9.32 -21.71 -10.22
CA PHE A 556 -10.75 -21.41 -10.19
C PHE A 556 -11.47 -21.92 -11.44
N THR A 557 -10.83 -21.85 -12.61
CA THR A 557 -11.39 -22.42 -13.84
C THR A 557 -11.64 -23.93 -13.70
N LYS A 558 -10.69 -24.68 -13.14
CA LYS A 558 -10.85 -26.11 -12.84
C LYS A 558 -11.96 -26.34 -11.81
N PHE A 559 -11.99 -25.53 -10.76
CA PHE A 559 -13.03 -25.57 -9.72
C PHE A 559 -14.43 -25.37 -10.32
N TRP A 560 -14.67 -24.32 -11.11
CA TRP A 560 -15.97 -24.04 -11.71
C TRP A 560 -16.42 -25.07 -12.74
N LYS A 561 -15.47 -25.68 -13.47
CA LYS A 561 -15.77 -26.82 -14.36
C LYS A 561 -16.26 -28.04 -13.57
N LYS A 562 -15.64 -28.34 -12.42
CA LYS A 562 -16.07 -29.44 -11.54
C LYS A 562 -17.52 -29.27 -11.09
N PHE A 563 -17.93 -28.04 -10.77
CA PHE A 563 -19.30 -27.72 -10.37
C PHE A 563 -20.26 -27.41 -11.53
N LYS A 564 -19.86 -27.70 -12.79
CA LYS A 564 -20.68 -27.47 -14.00
C LYS A 564 -21.18 -26.02 -14.18
N PHE A 565 -20.55 -25.04 -13.54
CA PHE A 565 -20.84 -23.61 -13.75
C PHE A 565 -20.32 -23.10 -15.10
N VAL A 566 -19.35 -23.81 -15.69
CA VAL A 566 -18.73 -23.52 -16.99
C VAL A 566 -18.71 -24.80 -17.83
N GLY A 567 -19.08 -24.72 -19.11
CA GLY A 567 -19.12 -25.88 -20.01
C GLY A 567 -17.76 -26.59 -20.18
N GLN A 568 -17.78 -27.92 -20.29
CA GLN A 568 -16.56 -28.77 -20.34
C GLN A 568 -15.68 -28.55 -21.59
N LYS A 569 -16.22 -28.04 -22.70
CA LYS A 569 -15.49 -27.79 -23.96
C LYS A 569 -14.68 -26.49 -23.89
N PHE A 570 -13.55 -26.50 -23.17
CA PHE A 570 -12.50 -25.49 -23.34
C PHE A 570 -11.18 -26.01 -22.76
N GLU A 571 -10.25 -26.45 -23.61
CA GLU A 571 -8.85 -26.53 -23.22
C GLU A 571 -8.31 -25.12 -23.10
N VAL A 572 -7.63 -24.87 -21.98
CA VAL A 572 -6.93 -23.62 -21.76
C VAL A 572 -5.68 -23.71 -22.62
N ALA A 573 -5.67 -23.10 -23.80
CA ALA A 573 -4.46 -23.05 -24.62
C ALA A 573 -3.31 -22.51 -23.77
N GLU A 574 -2.29 -23.34 -23.56
CA GLU A 574 -1.01 -22.93 -23.00
C GLU A 574 -0.31 -22.06 -24.03
N THR A 575 -0.62 -20.77 -24.03
CA THR A 575 0.29 -19.80 -24.65
C THR A 575 1.47 -19.65 -23.72
N SER A 576 2.42 -20.57 -23.82
CA SER A 576 3.83 -20.32 -23.52
C SER A 576 4.31 -19.29 -24.54
N LYS A 577 4.08 -18.01 -24.23
CA LYS A 577 4.91 -16.95 -24.79
C LYS A 577 5.70 -16.39 -23.63
N ALA A 578 7.01 -16.57 -23.70
CA ALA A 578 7.97 -15.85 -22.89
C ALA A 578 7.58 -14.36 -22.86
N PHE A 579 7.90 -13.67 -21.77
CA PHE A 579 7.56 -12.28 -21.44
C PHE A 579 8.10 -11.23 -22.45
N THR A 580 8.52 -11.63 -23.64
CA THR A 580 8.94 -10.81 -24.77
C THR A 580 7.72 -10.49 -25.65
N GLY A 581 7.04 -9.38 -25.35
CA GLY A 581 6.28 -8.67 -26.40
C GLY A 581 5.00 -7.93 -26.02
N VAL A 582 4.46 -8.05 -24.80
CA VAL A 582 3.19 -7.37 -24.48
C VAL A 582 3.38 -5.97 -23.87
N ILE A 583 4.62 -5.57 -23.57
CA ILE A 583 4.87 -4.17 -23.16
C ILE A 583 4.87 -3.21 -24.36
N MET A 584 5.03 -3.69 -25.60
CA MET A 584 5.22 -2.81 -26.75
C MET A 584 4.61 -3.43 -27.99
N THR A 585 3.91 -2.61 -28.76
CA THR A 585 3.16 -2.91 -30.00
C THR A 585 1.73 -3.39 -29.77
N GLY A 586 0.78 -2.46 -29.99
CA GLY A 586 -0.49 -2.85 -30.61
C GLY A 586 -0.16 -3.50 -31.96
N SER A 587 0.00 -4.82 -31.94
CA SER A 587 0.20 -5.65 -33.12
C SER A 587 -1.10 -5.68 -33.94
N LYS A 588 -0.95 -5.66 -35.27
CA LYS A 588 -2.00 -5.62 -36.32
C LYS A 588 -3.19 -6.59 -36.12
N SER A 589 -3.06 -7.59 -35.26
CA SER A 589 -4.13 -8.57 -34.93
C SER A 589 -5.39 -7.95 -34.34
N ASP A 590 -5.28 -6.87 -33.54
CA ASP A 590 -6.46 -6.24 -32.90
C ASP A 590 -7.27 -5.38 -33.88
N ASN A 591 -6.67 -4.96 -35.01
CA ASN A 591 -7.38 -4.26 -36.08
C ASN A 591 -8.11 -5.24 -37.02
N ASP A 592 -7.57 -6.43 -37.27
CA ASP A 592 -8.29 -7.44 -38.07
C ASP A 592 -9.51 -8.02 -37.33
N GLU A 593 -9.45 -8.15 -35.99
CA GLU A 593 -10.63 -8.54 -35.20
C GLU A 593 -11.69 -7.42 -35.12
N ARG A 594 -11.28 -6.14 -35.12
CA ARG A 594 -12.23 -5.00 -35.20
C ARG A 594 -12.94 -4.91 -36.54
N THR A 595 -12.27 -5.24 -37.64
CA THR A 595 -12.87 -5.20 -38.98
C THR A 595 -13.79 -6.41 -39.21
N LYS A 596 -13.50 -7.58 -38.61
CA LYS A 596 -14.35 -8.77 -38.72
C LYS A 596 -15.57 -8.75 -37.78
N LEU A 597 -15.48 -8.16 -36.59
CA LEU A 597 -16.65 -8.04 -35.69
C LEU A 597 -17.62 -6.91 -36.08
N GLY A 598 -17.20 -5.96 -36.93
CA GLY A 598 -18.04 -4.86 -37.41
C GLY A 598 -18.93 -5.21 -38.61
N ALA A 599 -18.67 -6.33 -39.29
CA ALA A 599 -19.38 -6.72 -40.51
C ALA A 599 -20.59 -7.66 -40.29
N GLU A 600 -20.80 -8.19 -39.08
CA GLU A 600 -21.87 -9.15 -38.77
C GLU A 600 -23.11 -8.55 -38.07
N LEU A 601 -23.29 -7.23 -38.12
CA LEU A 601 -24.43 -6.55 -37.48
C LEU A 601 -25.16 -5.59 -38.43
N LEU A 602 -25.81 -6.13 -39.47
CA LEU A 602 -27.00 -5.51 -40.08
C LEU A 602 -28.02 -6.59 -40.47
N PRO A 603 -29.32 -6.45 -40.11
CA PRO A 603 -30.31 -7.50 -40.28
C PRO A 603 -30.90 -7.52 -41.69
N ILE A 604 -31.13 -8.74 -42.18
CA ILE A 604 -31.95 -9.05 -43.35
C ILE A 604 -33.42 -8.82 -43.00
N SER A 605 -34.13 -7.99 -43.78
CA SER A 605 -35.57 -8.17 -44.01
C SER A 605 -36.09 -7.54 -45.31
N LYS A 606 -36.64 -8.43 -46.16
CA LYS A 606 -37.82 -8.32 -47.05
C LYS A 606 -37.77 -7.56 -48.40
N GLU A 607 -37.82 -8.39 -49.45
CA GLU A 607 -38.87 -8.48 -50.50
C GLU A 607 -39.38 -7.21 -51.22
N ARG A 608 -39.15 -7.17 -52.55
CA ARG A 608 -40.15 -7.30 -53.65
C ARG A 608 -39.99 -6.25 -54.79
N ALA A 609 -40.12 -6.77 -56.02
CA ALA A 609 -40.62 -6.16 -57.27
C ALA A 609 -39.62 -5.84 -58.41
N ASN A 610 -39.68 -6.70 -59.44
CA ASN A 610 -39.65 -6.46 -60.89
C ASN A 610 -39.25 -5.07 -61.41
N SER A 611 -38.35 -5.03 -62.39
CA SER A 611 -38.72 -4.93 -63.82
C SER A 611 -37.49 -4.85 -64.73
N ASN A 612 -37.70 -5.38 -65.93
CA ASN A 612 -36.80 -5.41 -67.09
C ASN A 612 -36.24 -4.04 -67.47
N VAL A 613 -35.10 -4.02 -68.16
CA VAL A 613 -34.97 -3.50 -69.55
C VAL A 613 -33.51 -3.68 -69.98
N SER A 614 -33.33 -4.45 -71.05
CA SER A 614 -32.18 -4.39 -71.93
C SER A 614 -32.34 -3.20 -72.89
N THR A 615 -31.29 -2.42 -73.14
CA THR A 615 -31.06 -1.83 -74.46
C THR A 615 -29.60 -1.40 -74.59
N ALA A 616 -29.05 -1.75 -75.75
CA ALA A 616 -27.74 -1.41 -76.27
C ALA A 616 -27.65 0.05 -76.77
N ASN A 617 -26.40 0.48 -77.01
CA ASN A 617 -25.87 1.47 -77.98
C ASN A 617 -24.75 2.30 -77.28
N ALA A 618 -23.47 2.16 -77.64
CA ALA A 618 -22.74 2.52 -78.86
C ALA A 618 -22.33 4.02 -78.95
N ALA A 619 -21.07 4.23 -79.39
CA ALA A 619 -20.32 5.46 -79.72
C ALA A 619 -19.72 6.25 -78.54
N GLU A 620 -18.39 6.28 -78.34
CA GLU A 620 -17.33 6.98 -79.11
C GLU A 620 -17.54 8.50 -79.25
N CYS A 621 -16.74 9.29 -78.51
CA CYS A 621 -15.92 10.35 -79.11
C CYS A 621 -14.82 10.84 -78.16
N THR A 622 -13.63 10.93 -78.76
CA THR A 622 -12.31 11.37 -78.31
C THR A 622 -12.20 12.85 -77.99
N THR A 623 -11.35 13.19 -77.02
CA THR A 623 -10.10 13.98 -77.21
C THR A 623 -9.14 13.68 -76.07
#